data_AF-A0A2C9M6D6-F1
#
_entry.id   AF-A0A2C9M6D6-F1
#
_cell.length_a   1.000
_cell.length_b   1.000
_cell.length_c   1.000
_cell.angle_alpha   90.00
_cell.angle_beta   90.00
_cell.angle_gamma   90.00
#
_symmetry.space_group_name_H-M   'P 1'
#
loop_
_entity.id
_entity.type
_entity.pdbx_description
1 polymer ?
#
loop_
_entity_poly.entity_id
_entity_poly.type
_entity_poly.pdbx_seq_one_letter_code
_entity_poly.pdbx_strand_id
1 'polypeptide(L)'
;MKGQACGFIRWEQFKPIFELKLKEDEDERELKEAFRVLDKSNKGVIAVEDLRWILRSLGDDLTDDEIEDMIQETDTDGSGTVDYEEFYKLMMG
;
A
#
# COMPACT_ATOMS: atom_id res chain seq x y z
N MET A 1 6.43 40.74 -17.39
CA MET A 1 6.83 39.68 -18.35
C MET A 1 5.81 38.57 -18.23
N LYS A 2 5.15 38.21 -19.35
CA LYS A 2 3.98 37.31 -19.34
C LYS A 2 4.45 35.86 -19.17
N GLY A 3 3.94 35.19 -18.13
CA GLY A 3 4.10 33.76 -17.91
C GLY A 3 3.44 32.99 -19.05
N GLN A 4 4.24 32.25 -19.80
CA GLN A 4 3.76 31.41 -20.88
C GLN A 4 3.72 29.98 -20.34
N ALA A 5 2.57 29.57 -19.80
CA ALA A 5 2.25 28.16 -19.73
C ALA A 5 2.05 27.70 -21.18
N CYS A 6 3.04 27.03 -21.76
CA CYS A 6 2.87 26.42 -23.08
C CYS A 6 1.91 25.25 -22.90
N GLY A 7 0.75 25.28 -23.57
CA GLY A 7 -0.27 24.23 -23.52
C GLY A 7 0.14 22.86 -24.09
N PHE A 8 1.44 22.57 -24.11
CA PHE A 8 2.03 21.28 -24.44
C PHE A 8 3.13 21.00 -23.44
N ILE A 9 2.97 19.94 -22.65
CA ILE A 9 4.01 19.40 -21.79
C ILE A 9 5.02 18.72 -22.73
N ARG A 10 6.28 19.15 -22.70
CA ARG A 10 7.35 18.51 -23.49
C ARG A 10 7.62 17.10 -22.98
N TRP A 11 8.11 16.20 -23.82
CA TRP A 11 8.44 14.84 -23.40
C TRP A 11 9.39 14.79 -22.20
N GLU A 12 10.41 15.67 -22.15
CA GLU A 12 11.32 15.75 -21.00
C GLU A 12 10.65 16.18 -19.68
N GLN A 13 9.50 16.85 -19.76
CA GLN A 13 8.69 17.21 -18.58
C GLN A 13 7.61 16.16 -18.30
N PHE A 14 7.11 15.48 -19.33
CA PHE A 14 6.10 14.43 -19.23
C PHE A 14 6.69 13.12 -18.71
N LYS A 15 7.87 12.72 -19.21
CA LYS A 15 8.55 11.47 -18.90
C LYS A 15 8.65 11.19 -17.39
N PRO A 16 9.16 12.09 -16.54
CA PRO A 16 9.20 11.82 -15.11
C PRO A 16 7.81 11.68 -14.48
N ILE A 17 6.81 12.45 -14.94
CA ILE A 17 5.43 12.34 -14.46
C ILE A 17 4.82 10.99 -14.86
N PHE A 18 5.09 10.55 -16.09
CA PHE A 18 4.61 9.27 -16.62
C PHE A 18 5.31 8.08 -15.97
N GLU A 19 6.62 8.15 -15.74
CA GLU A 19 7.37 7.11 -15.01
C GLU A 19 6.90 7.00 -13.56
N LEU A 20 6.64 8.13 -12.89
CA LEU A 20 6.01 8.13 -11.56
C LEU A 20 4.63 7.48 -11.60
N LYS A 21 3.79 7.85 -12.58
CA LYS A 21 2.44 7.28 -12.69
C LYS A 21 2.46 5.78 -12.99
N LEU A 22 3.35 5.33 -13.87
CA LEU A 22 3.53 3.91 -14.16
C LEU A 22 3.98 3.13 -12.92
N LYS A 23 4.89 3.72 -12.13
CA LYS A 23 5.33 3.12 -10.88
C LYS A 23 4.20 3.07 -9.85
N GLU A 24 3.45 4.15 -9.65
CA GLU A 24 2.26 4.14 -8.80
C GLU A 24 1.24 3.07 -9.22
N ASP A 25 0.98 2.95 -10.52
CA ASP A 25 0.06 1.95 -11.06
C ASP A 25 0.63 0.51 -10.92
N GLU A 26 1.95 0.33 -10.89
CA GLU A 26 2.63 -0.94 -10.60
C GLU A 26 2.52 -1.29 -9.11
N ASP A 27 2.90 -0.36 -8.22
CA ASP A 27 2.79 -0.49 -6.78
C ASP A 27 1.33 -0.83 -6.39
N GLU A 28 0.32 -0.11 -6.93
CA GLU A 28 -1.10 -0.39 -6.67
C GLU A 28 -1.54 -1.79 -7.14
N ARG A 29 -1.02 -2.26 -8.29
CA ARG A 29 -1.32 -3.61 -8.79
C ARG A 29 -0.72 -4.68 -7.90
N GLU A 30 0.54 -4.53 -7.52
CA GLU A 30 1.21 -5.46 -6.60
C GLU A 30 0.48 -5.51 -5.25
N LEU A 31 0.06 -4.36 -4.73
CA LEU A 31 -0.75 -4.23 -3.52
C LEU A 31 -2.07 -4.99 -3.60
N LYS A 32 -2.82 -4.83 -4.71
CA LYS A 32 -4.08 -5.56 -4.91
C LYS A 32 -3.88 -7.06 -5.04
N GLU A 33 -2.82 -7.48 -5.72
CA GLU A 33 -2.50 -8.90 -5.85
C GLU A 33 -2.09 -9.50 -4.51
N ALA A 34 -1.24 -8.82 -3.76
CA ALA A 34 -0.90 -9.20 -2.40
C ALA A 34 -2.16 -9.33 -1.55
N PHE A 35 -2.98 -8.27 -1.46
CA PHE A 35 -4.24 -8.27 -0.71
C PHE A 35 -5.14 -9.46 -1.06
N ARG A 36 -5.28 -9.77 -2.35
CA ARG A 36 -6.08 -10.91 -2.81
C ARG A 36 -5.51 -12.27 -2.38
N VAL A 37 -4.19 -12.39 -2.29
CA VAL A 37 -3.53 -13.60 -1.77
C VAL A 37 -3.78 -13.74 -0.26
N LEU A 38 -3.87 -12.61 0.46
CA LEU A 38 -4.06 -12.59 1.91
C LEU A 38 -5.52 -12.81 2.29
N ASP A 39 -6.46 -12.22 1.56
CA ASP A 39 -7.90 -12.44 1.68
C ASP A 39 -8.31 -13.79 1.06
N LYS A 40 -7.82 -14.88 1.66
CA LYS A 40 -8.11 -16.27 1.25
C LYS A 40 -9.60 -16.59 1.21
N SER A 41 -10.41 -15.86 1.99
CA SER A 41 -11.85 -16.04 2.10
C SER A 41 -12.65 -15.14 1.14
N ASN A 42 -11.98 -14.26 0.39
CA ASN A 42 -12.57 -13.29 -0.53
C ASN A 42 -13.69 -12.46 0.12
N LYS A 43 -13.46 -12.03 1.36
CA LYS A 43 -14.38 -11.23 2.19
C LYS A 43 -14.18 -9.73 2.00
N GLY A 44 -13.11 -9.32 1.32
CA GLY A 44 -12.68 -7.93 1.21
C GLY A 44 -11.92 -7.42 2.43
N VAL A 45 -11.52 -8.31 3.34
CA VAL A 45 -10.79 -7.99 4.57
C VAL A 45 -9.77 -9.09 4.87
N ILE A 46 -8.66 -8.73 5.51
CA ILE A 46 -7.62 -9.64 5.98
C ILE A 46 -7.75 -9.78 7.49
N ALA A 47 -7.69 -10.99 8.03
CA ALA A 47 -7.65 -11.17 9.48
C ALA A 47 -6.31 -10.68 10.03
N VAL A 48 -6.33 -10.00 11.19
CA VAL A 48 -5.11 -9.50 11.84
C VAL A 48 -4.08 -10.62 12.05
N GLU A 49 -4.52 -11.84 12.32
CA GLU A 49 -3.63 -13.01 12.46
C GLU A 49 -2.92 -13.39 11.15
N ASP A 50 -3.61 -13.30 10.01
CA ASP A 50 -3.01 -13.56 8.69
C ASP A 50 -1.99 -12.46 8.36
N LEU A 51 -2.33 -11.19 8.64
CA LEU A 51 -1.40 -10.06 8.46
C LEU A 51 -0.14 -10.22 9.31
N ARG A 52 -0.28 -10.59 10.59
CA ARG A 52 0.83 -10.87 11.50
C ARG A 52 1.75 -11.96 10.97
N TRP A 53 1.19 -13.04 10.42
CA TRP A 53 1.98 -14.15 9.85
C TRP A 53 2.83 -13.71 8.66
N ILE A 54 2.31 -12.78 7.84
CA ILE A 54 2.99 -12.27 6.65
C ILE A 54 4.06 -11.26 7.01
N LEU A 55 3.79 -10.34 7.94
CA LEU A 55 4.77 -9.39 8.42
C LEU A 55 5.98 -10.10 9.02
N ARG A 56 5.77 -11.20 9.76
CA ARG A 56 6.88 -12.08 10.22
C ARG A 56 7.60 -12.80 9.10
N SER A 57 6.91 -13.13 8.00
CA SER A 57 7.51 -13.84 6.87
C SER A 57 8.27 -12.92 5.91
N LEU A 58 7.92 -11.62 5.90
CA LEU A 58 8.56 -10.59 5.07
C LEU A 58 9.69 -9.86 5.81
N GLY A 59 9.52 -9.64 7.12
CA GLY A 59 10.49 -8.95 7.96
C GLY A 59 11.22 -9.94 8.88
N ASP A 60 12.37 -10.46 8.44
CA ASP A 60 13.27 -11.23 9.31
C ASP A 60 13.79 -10.39 10.51
N ASP A 61 13.65 -9.05 10.45
CA ASP A 61 14.14 -8.09 11.45
C ASP A 61 13.05 -7.44 12.32
N LEU A 62 11.76 -7.75 12.11
CA LEU A 62 10.68 -7.16 12.92
C LEU A 62 10.41 -7.99 14.18
N THR A 63 10.41 -7.34 15.33
CA THR A 63 10.05 -7.97 16.61
C THR A 63 8.54 -8.13 16.76
N ASP A 64 8.14 -9.06 17.64
CA ASP A 64 6.73 -9.29 17.98
C ASP A 64 6.03 -8.00 18.43
N ASP A 65 6.74 -7.17 19.18
CA ASP A 65 6.24 -5.90 19.71
C ASP A 65 6.05 -4.86 18.59
N GLU A 66 7.01 -4.74 17.65
CA GLU A 66 6.87 -3.85 16.49
C GLU A 66 5.71 -4.27 15.58
N ILE A 67 5.51 -5.57 15.40
CA ILE A 67 4.38 -6.07 14.61
C ILE A 67 3.06 -5.78 15.33
N GLU A 68 3.01 -5.90 16.65
CA GLU A 68 1.84 -5.56 17.45
C GLU A 68 1.52 -4.08 17.35
N ASP A 69 2.52 -3.20 17.45
CA ASP A 69 2.37 -1.76 17.30
C ASP A 69 1.83 -1.42 15.89
N MET A 70 2.39 -2.02 14.83
CA MET A 70 1.91 -1.84 13.45
C MET A 70 0.46 -2.29 13.27
N ILE A 71 0.08 -3.41 13.89
CA ILE A 71 -1.29 -3.92 13.86
C ILE A 71 -2.24 -2.95 14.57
N GLN A 72 -1.88 -2.44 15.75
CA GLN A 72 -2.70 -1.50 16.50
C GLN A 72 -2.85 -0.15 15.80
N GLU A 73 -1.83 0.29 15.07
CA GLU A 73 -1.91 1.49 14.23
C GLU A 73 -2.79 1.29 12.99
N THR A 74 -2.90 0.05 12.50
CA THR A 74 -3.68 -0.27 11.30
C THR A 74 -5.15 -0.56 11.62
N ASP A 75 -5.44 -1.38 12.62
CA ASP A 75 -6.80 -1.75 13.08
C ASP A 75 -7.36 -0.66 14.01
N THR A 76 -7.55 0.54 13.46
CA THR A 76 -7.97 1.71 14.25
C THR A 76 -9.41 1.63 14.75
N ASP A 77 -10.24 0.81 14.09
CA ASP A 77 -11.63 0.59 14.46
C ASP A 77 -11.82 -0.60 15.42
N GLY A 78 -10.77 -1.39 15.64
CA GLY A 78 -10.77 -2.56 16.53
C GLY A 78 -11.64 -3.70 15.99
N SER A 79 -11.82 -3.77 14.67
CA SER A 79 -12.59 -4.82 14.02
C SER A 79 -11.90 -6.19 14.10
N GLY A 80 -10.59 -6.22 14.40
CA GLY A 80 -9.76 -7.43 14.31
C GLY A 80 -9.52 -7.87 12.87
N THR A 81 -9.82 -6.99 11.91
CA THR A 81 -9.63 -7.20 10.48
C THR A 81 -9.05 -5.94 9.86
N VAL A 82 -8.37 -6.10 8.72
CA VAL A 82 -7.77 -5.00 7.97
C VAL A 82 -8.42 -4.96 6.61
N ASP A 83 -9.08 -3.86 6.29
CA ASP A 83 -9.64 -3.64 4.97
C ASP A 83 -8.57 -3.19 3.96
N TYR A 84 -8.95 -3.08 2.68
CA TYR A 84 -8.00 -2.70 1.64
C TYR A 84 -7.42 -1.28 1.83
N GLU A 85 -8.21 -0.34 2.35
CA GLU A 85 -7.76 1.03 2.56
C GLU A 85 -6.78 1.12 3.73
N GLU A 86 -7.02 0.37 4.79
CA GLU A 86 -6.09 0.22 5.93
C GLU A 86 -4.80 -0.47 5.49
N PHE A 87 -4.89 -1.56 4.72
CA PHE A 87 -3.72 -2.25 4.17
C PHE A 87 -2.90 -1.35 3.23
N TYR A 88 -3.57 -0.53 2.41
CA TYR A 88 -2.90 0.44 1.55
C TYR A 88 -2.14 1.50 2.35
N LYS A 89 -2.74 2.02 3.42
CA LYS A 89 -2.08 2.98 4.32
C LYS A 89 -0.87 2.36 5.02
N LEU A 90 -0.93 1.09 5.40
CA LEU A 90 0.20 0.40 6.01
C LEU A 90 1.41 0.26 5.07
N MET A 91 1.16 0.04 3.77
CA MET A 91 2.23 -0.26 2.80
C MET A 91 2.74 0.97 2.03
N MET A 92 1.89 2.00 1.86
CA MET A 92 2.21 3.22 1.10
C MET A 92 2.22 4.50 1.96
N GLY A 93 1.93 4.38 3.27
CA GLY A 93 1.94 5.47 4.24
C GLY A 93 3.34 5.89 4.68
#